data_AF-A0A1Q6RQF9-F1
#
_entry.id   AF-A0A1Q6RQF9-F1
#
_cell.length_a   1.000
_cell.length_b   1.000
_cell.length_c   1.000
_cell.angle_alpha   90.00
_cell.angle_beta   90.00
_cell.angle_gamma   90.00
#
_symmetry.space_group_name_H-M   'P 1'
#
loop_
_entity.id
_entity.type
_entity.pdbx_description
1 polymer ?
#
loop_
_entity_poly.entity_id
_entity_poly.type
_entity_poly.pdbx_seq_one_letter_code
_entity_poly.pdbx_strand_id
1 'polypeptide(L)'
;MSNLATVCDKCHTPKNHKPGGKLYNWKPKLSSFKGATFMTAIRWQLYNEVKALFPDIDIHITYGAATKERRRELDIDKSHVNDAFVMGQFHPKHRIKAVLYKKKRRNNRCLEKFYDAKYIDSRDGKKRSGQELFNGRINRNHKKDSENLHQYRLQKVTAGKRAVRKQHYKIQPHDIVIYESRKRETAGCHCNGTRVMLLPDKKSISVKKVKIYKYAGGYFKSAFN
;
A
#
# COMPACT_ATOMS: atom_id res chain seq x y z
N MET A 1 11.18 -19.46 -5.51
CA MET A 1 12.10 -18.31 -5.51
C MET A 1 11.94 -17.41 -6.74
N SER A 2 10.73 -17.28 -7.31
CA SER A 2 10.55 -16.68 -8.63
C SER A 2 10.06 -15.22 -8.58
N ASN A 3 9.96 -14.66 -7.37
CA ASN A 3 9.52 -13.30 -7.05
C ASN A 3 10.68 -12.39 -6.55
N LEU A 4 11.93 -12.82 -6.71
CA LEU A 4 13.13 -12.09 -6.32
C LEU A 4 13.96 -11.77 -7.56
N ALA A 5 14.62 -10.61 -7.56
CA ALA A 5 15.61 -10.23 -8.55
C ALA A 5 16.98 -10.17 -7.88
N THR A 6 18.01 -10.67 -8.57
CA THR A 6 19.40 -10.48 -8.17
C THR A 6 19.99 -9.28 -8.91
N VAL A 7 20.84 -8.51 -8.23
CA VAL A 7 21.54 -7.36 -8.78
C VAL A 7 23.00 -7.51 -8.40
N CYS A 8 23.93 -7.15 -9.30
CA CYS A 8 25.35 -7.17 -8.97
C CYS A 8 25.70 -6.08 -7.95
N ASP A 9 26.76 -6.30 -7.19
CA ASP A 9 27.17 -5.40 -6.11
C ASP A 9 27.51 -3.99 -6.62
N LYS A 10 28.08 -3.88 -7.82
CA LYS A 10 28.38 -2.59 -8.48
C LYS A 10 27.11 -1.78 -8.79
N CYS A 11 26.00 -2.46 -9.05
CA CYS A 11 24.73 -1.82 -9.37
C CYS A 11 23.89 -1.57 -8.11
N HIS A 12 24.05 -2.37 -7.06
CA HIS A 12 23.28 -2.28 -5.81
C HIS A 12 23.80 -1.15 -4.89
N THR A 13 23.91 0.07 -5.42
CA THR A 13 24.41 1.25 -4.70
C THR A 13 23.26 2.19 -4.30
N PRO A 14 23.40 2.96 -3.20
CA PRO A 14 22.41 3.94 -2.80
C PRO A 14 22.06 4.96 -3.89
N LYS A 15 23.02 5.35 -4.73
CA LYS A 15 22.84 6.27 -5.86
C LYS A 15 21.87 5.70 -6.90
N ASN A 16 22.00 4.42 -7.24
CA ASN A 16 21.16 3.79 -8.24
C ASN A 16 19.70 3.61 -7.81
N HIS A 17 19.42 3.63 -6.50
CA HIS A 17 18.06 3.57 -5.94
C HIS A 17 17.38 4.96 -5.80
N LYS A 18 18.07 6.06 -6.12
CA LYS A 18 17.53 7.43 -6.04
C LYS A 18 17.07 7.93 -7.42
N PRO A 19 16.22 8.98 -7.51
CA PRO A 19 15.77 9.55 -8.77
C PRO A 19 16.91 9.74 -9.78
N GLY A 20 16.73 9.24 -11.01
CA GLY A 20 17.75 9.25 -12.07
C GLY A 20 18.74 8.07 -12.04
N GLY A 21 18.69 7.21 -11.02
CA GLY A 21 19.48 5.99 -10.92
C GLY A 21 18.88 4.81 -11.67
N LYS A 22 19.71 3.84 -12.08
CA LYS A 22 19.30 2.67 -12.89
C LYS A 22 18.24 1.78 -12.21
N LEU A 23 18.22 1.72 -10.88
CA LEU A 23 17.29 0.90 -10.09
C LEU A 23 16.09 1.72 -9.58
N TYR A 24 16.04 3.02 -9.87
CA TYR A 24 14.96 3.87 -9.42
C TYR A 24 13.68 3.57 -10.20
N ASN A 25 12.60 3.27 -9.47
CA ASN A 25 11.34 2.81 -10.05
C ASN A 25 11.47 1.57 -10.96
N TRP A 26 12.58 0.84 -10.89
CA TRP A 26 12.73 -0.39 -11.66
C TRP A 26 11.74 -1.43 -11.15
N LYS A 27 10.81 -1.83 -12.03
CA LYS A 27 9.78 -2.83 -11.75
C LYS A 27 10.04 -4.05 -12.65
N PRO A 28 11.01 -4.92 -12.29
CA PRO A 28 11.29 -6.10 -13.08
C PRO A 28 10.04 -6.98 -13.17
N LYS A 29 9.86 -7.64 -14.32
CA LYS A 29 8.81 -8.65 -14.51
C LYS A 29 9.20 -9.91 -13.74
N LEU A 30 8.94 -9.90 -12.44
CA LEU A 30 9.11 -11.06 -11.58
C LEU A 30 7.79 -11.83 -11.53
N SER A 31 7.86 -13.16 -11.57
CA SER A 31 6.66 -13.95 -11.42
C SER A 31 6.11 -13.74 -10.01
N SER A 32 4.84 -13.34 -9.92
CA SER A 32 4.18 -13.14 -8.63
C SER A 32 4.10 -14.46 -7.87
N PHE A 33 4.15 -14.41 -6.53
CA PHE A 33 3.71 -15.53 -5.70
C PHE A 33 2.26 -15.87 -6.13
N LYS A 34 2.06 -17.04 -6.74
CA LYS A 34 0.83 -17.34 -7.49
C LYS A 34 -0.36 -17.26 -6.54
N GLY A 35 -1.25 -16.29 -6.74
CA GLY A 35 -2.51 -16.20 -6.01
C GLY A 35 -3.32 -17.50 -6.09
N ALA A 36 -3.14 -18.27 -7.17
CA ALA A 36 -3.70 -19.62 -7.31
C ALA A 36 -3.30 -20.56 -6.15
N THR A 37 -2.04 -20.59 -5.73
CA THR A 37 -1.59 -21.47 -4.63
C THR A 37 -2.24 -21.09 -3.30
N PHE A 38 -2.39 -19.79 -3.04
CA PHE A 38 -3.11 -19.29 -1.86
C PHE A 38 -4.59 -19.68 -1.90
N MET A 39 -5.26 -19.49 -3.05
CA MET A 39 -6.65 -19.87 -3.22
C MET A 39 -6.86 -21.38 -3.07
N THR A 40 -5.96 -22.22 -3.60
CA THR A 40 -6.03 -23.67 -3.42
C THR A 40 -5.89 -24.06 -1.95
N ALA A 41 -4.96 -23.45 -1.22
CA ALA A 41 -4.76 -23.74 0.20
C ALA A 41 -5.97 -23.33 1.06
N ILE A 42 -6.60 -22.19 0.77
CA ILE A 42 -7.70 -21.66 1.58
C ILE A 42 -9.08 -22.19 1.15
N ARG A 43 -9.23 -22.69 -0.09
CA ARG A 43 -10.52 -23.14 -0.64
C ARG A 43 -11.28 -24.07 0.30
N TRP A 44 -10.62 -25.11 0.81
CA TRP A 44 -11.26 -26.09 1.69
C TRP A 44 -11.58 -25.54 3.07
N GLN A 45 -10.71 -24.69 3.61
CA GLN A 45 -10.97 -24.01 4.88
C GLN A 45 -12.24 -23.15 4.78
N LEU A 46 -12.36 -22.30 3.76
CA LEU A 46 -13.55 -21.48 3.56
C LEU A 46 -14.81 -22.32 3.36
N TYR A 47 -14.73 -23.37 2.53
CA TYR A 47 -15.88 -24.24 2.29
C TYR A 47 -16.38 -24.90 3.57
N ASN A 48 -15.46 -25.45 4.37
CA ASN A 48 -15.80 -26.12 5.62
C ASN A 48 -16.36 -25.14 6.66
N GLU A 49 -15.76 -23.95 6.79
CA GLU A 49 -16.26 -22.91 7.72
C GLU A 49 -17.68 -22.45 7.32
N VAL A 50 -17.95 -22.22 6.04
CA VAL A 50 -19.29 -21.82 5.57
C VAL A 50 -20.30 -22.94 5.79
N LYS A 51 -19.93 -24.20 5.52
CA LYS A 51 -20.80 -25.36 5.75
C LYS A 51 -21.12 -25.56 7.23
N ALA A 52 -20.17 -25.30 8.12
CA ALA A 52 -20.38 -25.36 9.56
C ALA A 52 -21.29 -24.23 10.07
N LEU A 53 -21.19 -23.03 9.48
CA LEU A 53 -22.04 -21.89 9.85
C LEU A 53 -23.48 -22.01 9.34
N PHE A 54 -23.67 -22.72 8.22
CA PHE A 54 -24.97 -22.85 7.56
C PHE A 54 -25.26 -24.32 7.20
N PRO A 55 -25.53 -25.18 8.20
CA PRO A 55 -25.73 -26.61 7.96
C PRO A 55 -26.97 -26.92 7.11
N ASP A 56 -27.98 -26.06 7.17
CA ASP A 56 -29.27 -26.26 6.47
C ASP A 56 -29.26 -25.69 5.04
N ILE A 57 -28.16 -25.06 4.61
CA ILE A 57 -28.03 -24.48 3.27
C ILE A 57 -27.14 -25.40 2.43
N ASP A 58 -27.64 -25.76 1.26
CA ASP A 58 -26.87 -26.53 0.29
C ASP A 58 -25.79 -25.65 -0.38
N ILE A 59 -24.52 -25.94 -0.08
CA ILE A 59 -23.37 -25.14 -0.49
C ILE A 59 -22.53 -25.91 -1.50
N HIS A 60 -22.41 -25.34 -2.70
CA HIS A 60 -21.66 -25.90 -3.82
C HIS A 60 -20.43 -25.07 -4.19
N ILE A 61 -19.37 -25.75 -4.62
CA ILE A 61 -18.19 -25.09 -5.20
C ILE A 61 -18.33 -25.08 -6.72
N THR A 62 -18.22 -23.90 -7.31
CA THR A 62 -18.19 -23.74 -8.78
C THR A 62 -16.75 -23.62 -9.30
N TYR A 63 -16.59 -23.93 -10.59
CA TYR A 63 -15.32 -23.83 -11.30
C TYR A 63 -15.37 -22.70 -12.31
N GLY A 64 -14.25 -21.99 -12.48
CA GLY A 64 -14.16 -20.86 -13.41
C GLY A 64 -14.47 -21.23 -14.87
N ALA A 65 -14.28 -22.49 -15.27
CA ALA A 65 -14.69 -22.98 -16.58
C ALA A 65 -16.22 -22.97 -16.73
N ALA A 66 -16.96 -23.49 -15.75
CA ALA A 66 -18.42 -23.47 -15.74
C ALA A 66 -18.96 -22.03 -15.72
N THR A 67 -18.38 -21.15 -14.89
CA THR A 67 -18.73 -19.72 -14.85
C THR A 67 -18.51 -19.06 -16.22
N LYS A 68 -17.43 -19.41 -16.92
CA LYS A 68 -17.11 -18.84 -18.24
C LYS A 68 -18.16 -19.25 -19.29
N GLU A 69 -18.55 -20.51 -19.35
CA GLU A 69 -19.56 -20.96 -20.32
C GLU A 69 -20.94 -20.37 -20.01
N ARG A 70 -21.36 -20.35 -18.74
CA ARG A 70 -22.58 -19.63 -18.31
C ARG A 70 -22.58 -18.17 -18.71
N ARG A 71 -21.42 -17.51 -18.65
CA ARG A 71 -21.28 -16.12 -19.07
C ARG A 71 -21.48 -15.92 -20.58
N ARG A 72 -21.04 -16.89 -21.40
CA ARG A 72 -21.25 -16.90 -22.85
C ARG A 72 -22.70 -17.16 -23.20
N GLU A 73 -23.35 -18.12 -22.54
CA GLU A 73 -24.77 -18.43 -22.73
C GLU A 73 -25.67 -17.22 -22.44
N LEU A 74 -25.32 -16.43 -21.42
CA LEU A 74 -26.08 -15.25 -21.01
C LEU A 74 -25.64 -13.94 -21.72
N ASP A 75 -24.63 -14.01 -22.59
CA ASP A 75 -24.02 -12.85 -23.27
C ASP A 75 -23.62 -11.71 -22.30
N ILE A 76 -22.88 -12.06 -21.25
CA ILE A 76 -22.44 -11.11 -20.22
C ILE A 76 -20.92 -10.90 -20.27
N ASP A 77 -20.47 -9.67 -20.12
CA ASP A 77 -19.04 -9.36 -20.05
C ASP A 77 -18.38 -9.86 -18.76
N LYS A 78 -17.10 -10.17 -18.84
CA LYS A 78 -16.31 -10.61 -17.69
C LYS A 78 -16.13 -9.48 -16.67
N SER A 79 -16.66 -9.66 -15.47
CA SER A 79 -16.34 -8.85 -14.30
C SER A 79 -16.57 -9.66 -13.03
N HIS A 80 -16.00 -9.26 -11.89
CA HIS A 80 -16.24 -9.97 -10.61
C HIS A 80 -17.72 -9.97 -10.21
N VAL A 81 -18.45 -8.91 -10.52
CA VAL A 81 -19.89 -8.79 -10.23
C VAL A 81 -20.69 -9.74 -11.13
N ASN A 82 -20.35 -9.76 -12.42
CA ASN A 82 -21.02 -10.63 -13.38
C ASN A 82 -20.70 -12.10 -13.13
N ASP A 83 -19.47 -12.43 -12.72
CA ASP A 83 -19.08 -13.79 -12.36
C ASP A 83 -19.91 -14.30 -11.17
N ALA A 84 -20.16 -13.47 -10.15
CA ALA A 84 -21.04 -13.82 -9.04
C ALA A 84 -22.51 -13.95 -9.48
N PHE A 85 -22.97 -13.11 -10.41
CA PHE A 85 -24.33 -13.15 -10.95
C PHE A 85 -24.60 -14.45 -11.71
N VAL A 86 -23.71 -14.84 -12.64
CA VAL A 86 -23.89 -16.04 -13.48
C VAL A 86 -23.65 -17.36 -12.74
N MET A 87 -23.07 -17.31 -11.54
CA MET A 87 -22.92 -18.48 -10.67
C MET A 87 -24.26 -18.90 -10.03
N GLY A 88 -25.21 -17.97 -9.91
CA GLY A 88 -26.53 -18.24 -9.34
C GLY A 88 -27.47 -18.88 -10.36
N GLN A 89 -28.65 -19.31 -9.88
CA GLN A 89 -29.75 -19.74 -10.74
C GLN A 89 -30.73 -18.60 -11.04
N PHE A 90 -30.78 -17.58 -10.17
CA PHE A 90 -31.71 -16.46 -10.27
C PHE A 90 -31.09 -15.28 -11.02
N HIS A 91 -31.69 -14.92 -12.15
CA HIS A 91 -31.17 -13.90 -13.08
C HIS A 91 -32.24 -12.83 -13.39
N PRO A 92 -32.49 -11.86 -12.50
CA PRO A 92 -33.48 -10.81 -12.73
C PRO A 92 -33.09 -9.90 -13.91
N LYS A 93 -34.10 -9.46 -14.69
CA LYS A 93 -33.91 -8.52 -15.82
C LYS A 93 -33.34 -7.17 -15.37
N HIS A 94 -33.80 -6.66 -14.23
CA HIS A 94 -33.36 -5.38 -13.69
C HIS A 94 -32.19 -5.57 -12.72
N ARG A 95 -31.04 -5.02 -13.08
CA ARG A 95 -29.82 -5.05 -12.25
C ARG A 95 -29.50 -3.65 -11.74
N ILE A 96 -29.16 -3.54 -10.46
CA ILE A 96 -28.66 -2.29 -9.89
C ILE A 96 -27.19 -2.06 -10.28
N LYS A 97 -26.77 -0.80 -10.31
CA LYS A 97 -25.36 -0.43 -10.50
C LYS A 97 -24.53 -0.99 -9.35
N ALA A 98 -23.47 -1.71 -9.69
CA ALA A 98 -22.56 -2.27 -8.72
C ALA A 98 -21.85 -1.16 -7.92
N VAL A 99 -21.49 -1.46 -6.67
CA VAL A 99 -20.71 -0.57 -5.81
C VAL A 99 -19.43 -1.28 -5.39
N LEU A 100 -18.28 -0.69 -5.71
CA LEU A 100 -16.99 -1.24 -5.32
C LEU A 100 -16.54 -0.69 -3.97
N TYR A 101 -16.15 -1.58 -3.08
CA TYR A 101 -15.48 -1.25 -1.83
C TYR A 101 -14.06 -1.81 -1.82
N LYS A 102 -13.08 -0.95 -1.54
CA LYS A 102 -11.67 -1.35 -1.39
C LYS A 102 -11.32 -1.45 0.08
N LYS A 103 -10.63 -2.53 0.46
CA LYS A 103 -10.13 -2.72 1.82
C LYS A 103 -9.03 -1.70 2.11
N LYS A 104 -9.21 -0.91 3.17
CA LYS A 104 -8.22 0.04 3.67
C LYS A 104 -7.09 -0.72 4.37
N ARG A 105 -5.85 -0.32 4.12
CA ARG A 105 -4.71 -0.77 4.94
C ARG A 105 -4.86 -0.20 6.35
N ARG A 106 -4.93 -1.07 7.36
CA ARG A 106 -5.02 -0.66 8.76
C ARG A 106 -3.73 0.04 9.22
N ASN A 107 -2.59 -0.60 8.94
CA ASN A 107 -1.27 -0.15 9.35
C ASN A 107 -0.32 -0.02 8.16
N ASN A 108 0.70 0.81 8.33
CA ASN A 108 1.86 0.79 7.45
C ASN A 108 2.66 -0.49 7.69
N ARG A 109 3.25 -1.02 6.62
CA ARG A 109 4.12 -2.20 6.68
C ARG A 109 5.37 -1.98 7.53
N CYS A 110 5.85 -0.73 7.61
CA CYS A 110 6.93 -0.32 8.49
C CYS A 110 6.44 0.79 9.43
N LEU A 111 6.52 0.54 10.73
CA LEU A 111 6.15 1.51 11.78
C LEU A 111 7.29 2.46 12.11
N GLU A 112 8.52 2.04 11.80
CA GLU A 112 9.71 2.82 12.04
C GLU A 112 10.10 3.65 10.81
N LYS A 113 10.49 4.90 11.06
CA LYS A 113 11.17 5.74 10.08
C LYS A 113 12.56 6.05 10.58
N PHE A 114 13.57 5.69 9.79
CA PHE A 114 14.93 6.15 10.00
C PHE A 114 15.14 7.49 9.29
N TYR A 115 15.61 8.48 10.04
CA TYR A 115 16.07 9.75 9.53
C TYR A 115 17.57 9.79 9.70
N ASP A 116 18.26 9.98 8.59
CA ASP A 116 19.70 9.96 8.58
C ASP A 116 20.30 11.20 9.24
N ALA A 117 21.54 11.07 9.74
CA ALA A 117 22.30 12.19 10.24
C ALA A 117 22.62 13.17 9.09
N LYS A 118 22.76 14.45 9.42
CA LYS A 118 23.17 15.50 8.48
C LYS A 118 24.53 16.04 8.87
N TYR A 119 25.37 16.25 7.87
CA TYR A 119 26.74 16.74 8.00
C TYR A 119 26.95 17.93 7.06
N ILE A 120 27.90 18.79 7.41
CA ILE A 120 28.45 19.78 6.48
C ILE A 120 29.45 19.04 5.57
N ASP A 121 29.27 19.14 4.26
CA ASP A 121 30.22 18.61 3.26
C ASP A 121 31.39 19.59 3.11
N SER A 122 32.63 19.11 3.20
CA SER A 122 33.82 19.97 3.13
C SER A 122 34.06 20.60 1.76
N ARG A 123 33.47 20.07 0.69
CA ARG A 123 33.70 20.55 -0.68
C ARG A 123 32.87 21.78 -1.04
N ASP A 124 31.63 21.82 -0.57
CA ASP A 124 30.66 22.87 -0.93
C ASP A 124 30.04 23.57 0.29
N GLY A 125 30.36 23.14 1.52
CA GLY A 125 29.80 23.68 2.77
C GLY A 125 28.31 23.35 2.98
N LYS A 126 27.69 22.53 2.12
CA LYS A 126 26.25 22.28 2.17
C LYS A 126 25.90 21.14 3.12
N LYS A 127 24.67 21.17 3.64
CA LYS A 127 24.13 20.12 4.51
C LYS A 127 23.75 18.88 3.68
N ARG A 128 24.46 17.78 3.86
CA ARG A 128 24.21 16.48 3.20
C ARG A 128 23.84 15.40 4.20
N SER A 129 23.08 14.39 3.78
CA SER A 129 22.79 13.20 4.59
C SER A 129 23.97 12.24 4.65
N GLY A 130 24.01 11.41 5.71
CA GLY A 130 24.95 10.31 5.82
C GLY A 130 24.93 9.36 4.60
N GLN A 131 23.77 9.14 3.98
CA GLN A 131 23.58 8.31 2.80
C GLN A 131 24.18 8.95 1.55
N GLU A 132 24.18 10.29 1.46
CA GLU A 132 24.89 11.00 0.39
C GLU A 132 26.40 10.96 0.61
N LEU A 133 26.86 11.10 1.85
CA LEU A 133 28.27 11.00 2.23
C LEU A 133 28.61 9.61 2.79
N PHE A 134 28.15 8.54 2.14
CA PHE A 134 28.38 7.17 2.62
C PHE A 134 29.82 6.72 2.34
N ASN A 135 30.29 5.69 3.05
CA ASN A 135 31.69 5.25 2.99
C ASN A 135 32.03 4.33 1.81
N GLY A 136 31.08 4.14 0.88
CA GLY A 136 31.22 3.25 -0.26
C GLY A 136 30.92 1.78 0.01
N ARG A 137 30.57 1.40 1.24
CA ARG A 137 30.35 -0.02 1.61
C ARG A 137 28.87 -0.41 1.46
N ILE A 138 28.61 -1.53 0.79
CA ILE A 138 27.25 -2.07 0.57
C ILE A 138 26.97 -3.29 1.46
N ASN A 139 28.01 -4.06 1.81
CA ASN A 139 27.93 -5.23 2.69
C ASN A 139 28.95 -5.14 3.84
N ARG A 140 28.61 -5.70 5.02
CA ARG A 140 29.50 -5.72 6.21
C ARG A 140 30.81 -6.47 5.96
N ASN A 141 30.79 -7.52 5.13
CA ASN A 141 31.91 -8.45 4.97
C ASN A 141 32.83 -8.15 3.76
N HIS A 142 32.60 -7.08 3.00
CA HIS A 142 33.38 -6.77 1.79
C HIS A 142 34.09 -5.40 1.88
N LYS A 143 35.14 -5.23 1.05
CA LYS A 143 35.86 -3.95 0.90
C LYS A 143 34.98 -2.92 0.17
N LYS A 144 35.35 -1.64 0.24
CA LYS A 144 34.59 -0.50 -0.31
C LYS A 144 34.29 -0.73 -1.80
N ASP A 145 33.02 -0.86 -2.15
CA ASP A 145 32.56 -1.13 -3.52
C ASP A 145 32.50 0.14 -4.38
N SER A 146 32.50 1.31 -3.74
CA SER A 146 32.52 2.62 -4.38
C SER A 146 33.39 3.63 -3.63
N GLU A 147 33.51 4.84 -4.20
CA GLU A 147 34.24 5.96 -3.60
C GLU A 147 33.80 6.25 -2.16
N ASN A 148 34.77 6.55 -1.31
CA ASN A 148 34.57 6.88 0.10
C ASN A 148 34.20 8.35 0.30
N LEU A 149 32.92 8.69 0.15
CA LEU A 149 32.45 10.06 0.37
C LEU A 149 32.38 10.45 1.85
N HIS A 150 32.54 9.49 2.77
CA HIS A 150 32.55 9.73 4.21
C HIS A 150 33.68 10.66 4.66
N GLN A 151 34.77 10.74 3.90
CA GLN A 151 35.91 11.62 4.21
C GLN A 151 35.53 13.11 4.17
N TYR A 152 34.48 13.46 3.43
CA TYR A 152 34.02 14.85 3.31
C TYR A 152 33.05 15.26 4.43
N ARG A 153 32.81 14.40 5.42
CA ARG A 153 31.96 14.72 6.57
C ARG A 153 32.74 15.59 7.56
N LEU A 154 32.36 16.86 7.65
CA LEU A 154 32.79 17.74 8.73
C LEU A 154 31.81 17.64 9.91
N GLN A 155 31.41 18.78 10.47
CA GLN A 155 30.51 18.88 11.60
C GLN A 155 29.17 18.18 11.33
N LYS A 156 28.75 17.37 12.30
CA LYS A 156 27.41 16.78 12.32
C LYS A 156 26.41 17.84 12.77
N VAL A 157 25.53 18.27 11.86
CA VAL A 157 24.51 19.30 12.10
C VAL A 157 23.30 18.72 12.81
N THR A 158 22.87 17.52 12.43
CA THR A 158 21.78 16.82 13.10
C THR A 158 22.12 15.36 13.28
N ALA A 159 21.90 14.83 14.49
CA ALA A 159 21.98 13.40 14.73
C ALA A 159 20.92 12.65 13.92
N GLY A 160 21.28 11.46 13.45
CA GLY A 160 20.30 10.53 12.89
C GLY A 160 19.34 10.10 13.99
N LYS A 161 18.08 9.87 13.64
CA LYS A 161 17.04 9.48 14.59
C LYS A 161 16.10 8.44 14.03
N ARG A 162 15.64 7.55 14.90
CA ARG A 162 14.60 6.56 14.61
C ARG A 162 13.29 7.07 15.19
N ALA A 163 12.29 7.27 14.34
CA ALA A 163 10.95 7.64 14.78
C ALA A 163 10.03 6.42 14.64
N VAL A 164 9.61 5.88 15.77
CA VAL A 164 8.65 4.77 15.81
C VAL A 164 7.24 5.35 15.93
N ARG A 165 6.33 4.90 15.07
CA ARG A 165 4.91 5.24 15.16
C ARG A 165 4.28 4.39 16.26
N LYS A 166 3.89 5.04 17.36
CA LYS A 166 3.34 4.37 18.55
C LYS A 166 1.83 4.48 18.68
N GLN A 167 1.20 5.45 18.01
CA GLN A 167 -0.21 5.78 18.22
C GLN A 167 -1.02 5.77 16.92
N HIS A 168 -2.30 5.48 17.07
CA HIS A 168 -3.31 5.65 16.04
C HIS A 168 -4.08 6.94 16.30
N TYR A 169 -4.23 7.75 15.27
CA TYR A 169 -5.03 8.98 15.36
C TYR A 169 -6.52 8.67 15.25
N LYS A 170 -7.35 9.53 15.82
CA LYS A 170 -8.81 9.37 15.78
C LYS A 170 -9.38 9.46 14.37
N ILE A 171 -8.90 10.44 13.58
CA ILE A 171 -9.30 10.61 12.18
C ILE A 171 -8.31 9.85 11.31
N GLN A 172 -8.84 8.93 10.53
CA GLN A 172 -8.11 8.03 9.65
C GLN A 172 -8.41 8.34 8.18
N PRO A 173 -7.57 7.88 7.24
CA PRO A 173 -7.85 8.05 5.82
C PRO A 173 -9.22 7.48 5.44
N HIS A 174 -9.89 8.16 4.51
CA HIS A 174 -11.24 7.93 4.00
C HIS A 174 -12.40 8.25 4.96
N ASP A 175 -12.11 8.69 6.20
CA ASP A 175 -13.17 9.16 7.10
C ASP A 175 -13.81 10.43 6.52
N ILE A 176 -15.11 10.59 6.76
CA ILE A 176 -15.89 11.75 6.33
C ILE A 176 -16.02 12.71 7.50
N VAL A 177 -15.59 13.95 7.29
CA VAL A 177 -15.68 15.04 8.25
C VAL A 177 -16.53 16.18 7.70
N ILE A 178 -17.16 16.95 8.58
CA ILE A 178 -17.84 18.19 8.24
C ILE A 178 -16.87 19.34 8.51
N TYR A 179 -16.65 20.15 7.48
CA TYR A 179 -15.88 21.38 7.52
C TYR A 179 -16.63 22.44 6.71
N GLU A 180 -16.85 23.63 7.28
CA GLU A 180 -17.63 24.71 6.65
C GLU A 180 -18.99 24.21 6.11
N SER A 181 -19.71 23.43 6.94
CA SER A 181 -21.01 22.79 6.60
C SER A 181 -21.00 21.84 5.40
N ARG A 182 -19.82 21.47 4.87
CA ARG A 182 -19.67 20.51 3.77
C ARG A 182 -19.04 19.21 4.25
N LYS A 183 -19.57 18.08 3.77
CA LYS A 183 -18.99 16.75 3.99
C LYS A 183 -17.78 16.58 3.08
N ARG A 184 -16.63 16.25 3.67
CA ARG A 184 -15.36 16.08 2.97
C ARG A 184 -14.69 14.79 3.42
N GLU A 185 -14.06 14.11 2.48
CA GLU A 185 -13.23 12.94 2.76
C GLU A 185 -11.84 13.38 3.25
N THR A 186 -11.19 12.56 4.06
CA THR A 186 -9.87 12.87 4.63
C THR A 186 -8.77 11.94 4.13
N ALA A 187 -7.56 12.45 3.99
CA ALA A 187 -6.34 11.66 3.79
C ALA A 187 -5.68 11.24 5.13
N GLY A 188 -6.36 11.48 6.25
CA GLY A 188 -5.88 11.24 7.61
C GLY A 188 -5.21 12.46 8.26
N CYS A 189 -4.69 12.24 9.47
CA CYS A 189 -4.02 13.26 10.27
C CYS A 189 -2.53 13.42 9.97
N HIS A 190 -2.01 14.62 10.24
CA HIS A 190 -0.59 14.98 10.24
C HIS A 190 -0.27 15.92 11.41
N CYS A 191 0.98 16.36 11.53
CA CYS A 191 1.46 17.22 12.62
C CYS A 191 1.06 16.67 14.01
N ASN A 192 1.39 15.40 14.26
CA ASN A 192 1.06 14.69 15.51
C ASN A 192 -0.44 14.69 15.86
N GLY A 193 -1.32 14.68 14.86
CA GLY A 193 -2.76 14.58 15.09
C GLY A 193 -3.46 15.94 15.27
N THR A 194 -2.72 17.04 15.23
CA THR A 194 -3.30 18.39 15.39
C THR A 194 -4.02 18.89 14.15
N ARG A 195 -3.70 18.31 12.98
CA ARG A 195 -4.23 18.72 11.68
C ARG A 195 -4.69 17.54 10.84
N VAL A 196 -5.74 17.74 10.06
CA VAL A 196 -6.30 16.79 9.10
C VAL A 196 -6.11 17.30 7.68
N MET A 197 -5.88 16.39 6.74
CA MET A 197 -5.80 16.69 5.31
C MET A 197 -7.13 16.34 4.65
N LEU A 198 -7.80 17.32 4.02
CA LEU A 198 -9.02 17.09 3.27
C LEU A 198 -8.73 16.73 1.81
N LEU A 199 -9.53 15.83 1.25
CA LEU A 199 -9.53 15.45 -0.16
C LEU A 199 -10.67 16.16 -0.91
N PRO A 200 -10.51 16.42 -2.23
CA PRO A 200 -9.35 16.08 -3.07
C PRO A 200 -8.19 17.09 -2.99
N ASP A 201 -8.46 18.31 -2.52
CA ASP A 201 -7.58 19.48 -2.62
C ASP A 201 -6.29 19.40 -1.77
N LYS A 202 -6.16 18.37 -0.92
CA LYS A 202 -5.07 18.22 0.07
C LYS A 202 -4.94 19.44 0.99
N LYS A 203 -6.06 20.10 1.31
CA LYS A 203 -6.10 21.26 2.21
C LYS A 203 -5.85 20.82 3.65
N SER A 204 -4.88 21.45 4.31
CA SER A 204 -4.52 21.18 5.71
C SER A 204 -5.35 22.03 6.67
N ILE A 205 -6.13 21.41 7.55
CA ILE A 205 -7.03 22.09 8.50
C ILE A 205 -6.78 21.59 9.92
N SER A 206 -6.99 22.47 10.91
CA SER A 206 -6.91 22.09 12.33
C SER A 206 -8.03 21.12 12.70
N VAL A 207 -7.71 20.07 13.46
CA VAL A 207 -8.70 19.08 13.92
C VAL A 207 -9.80 19.71 14.76
N LYS A 208 -9.53 20.83 15.45
CA LYS A 208 -10.54 21.56 16.25
C LYS A 208 -11.67 22.15 15.39
N LYS A 209 -11.41 22.42 14.10
CA LYS A 209 -12.38 23.02 13.17
C LYS A 209 -13.22 22.00 12.41
N VAL A 210 -13.02 20.70 12.63
CA VAL A 210 -13.74 19.64 11.92
C VAL A 210 -14.53 18.80 12.90
N LYS A 211 -15.71 18.34 12.46
CA LYS A 211 -16.52 17.35 13.19
C LYS A 211 -16.54 16.06 12.39
N ILE A 212 -16.35 14.93 13.07
CA ILE A 212 -16.42 13.61 12.41
C ILE A 212 -17.89 13.32 12.12
N TYR A 213 -18.19 13.01 10.86
CA TYR A 213 -19.53 12.61 10.42
C TYR A 213 -19.65 11.10 10.31
N LYS A 214 -18.65 10.45 9.69
CA LYS A 214 -18.65 9.00 9.49
C LYS A 214 -17.23 8.45 9.44
N TYR A 215 -16.98 7.39 10.19
CA TYR A 215 -15.76 6.60 10.06
C TYR A 215 -15.85 5.67 8.84
N ALA A 216 -14.77 5.58 8.05
CA ALA A 216 -14.70 4.62 6.95
C ALA A 216 -14.57 3.17 7.45
N GLY A 217 -14.00 2.97 8.64
CA GLY A 217 -13.70 1.62 9.14
C GLY A 217 -12.65 0.93 8.26
N GLY A 218 -12.93 -0.34 7.91
CA GLY A 218 -12.01 -1.21 7.17
C GLY A 218 -12.10 -1.11 5.65
N TYR A 219 -13.12 -0.45 5.09
CA TYR A 219 -13.39 -0.40 3.66
C TYR A 219 -13.83 1.00 3.25
N PHE A 220 -13.52 1.41 2.03
CA PHE A 220 -13.98 2.68 1.47
C PHE A 220 -14.53 2.48 0.06
N LYS A 221 -15.51 3.31 -0.32
CA LYS A 221 -16.14 3.27 -1.65
C LYS A 221 -15.12 3.72 -2.69
N SER A 222 -15.01 2.99 -3.79
CA SER A 222 -14.10 3.28 -4.90
C SER A 222 -14.87 3.25 -6.22
N ALA A 223 -14.36 3.95 -7.24
CA ALA A 223 -14.75 3.72 -8.62
C ALA A 223 -14.21 2.37 -9.12
N PHE A 224 -14.92 1.77 -10.08
CA PHE A 224 -14.37 0.70 -10.91
C PHE A 224 -13.27 1.32 -11.78
N ASN A 225 -12.09 0.71 -11.74
CA ASN A 225 -10.93 1.14 -12.53
C ASN A 225 -10.98 0.50 -13.91
#